data_AF-A0A2M7VX59-F1
#
_entry.id   AF-A0A2M7VX59-F1
#
_cell.length_a   1.000
_cell.length_b   1.000
_cell.length_c   1.000
_cell.angle_alpha   90.00
_cell.angle_beta   90.00
_cell.angle_gamma   90.00
#
_symmetry.space_group_name_H-M   'P 1'
#
loop_
_entity.id
_entity.type
_entity.pdbx_description
1 polymer ?
#
loop_
_entity_poly.entity_id
_entity_poly.type
_entity_poly.pdbx_seq_one_letter_code
_entity_poly.pdbx_strand_id
1 'polypeptide(L)'
;MNGGKNQFSLGDSETSGFEQKPGQTVLSKQQKISLISLGIFTVLIMIFGILQFRYNLYSPFDYSRQIAANQKNNSGAVSTTTVDLTKVDSDNDGLNDYDEINVYSTSPYLEDSDSDGFGDKDEILNSTDPNCPAGSVCTQISASTDSPESATTIATPDSLSDTSVDSSLTAEDQAALDMLSGKSDPAVLRKLLLDNGMNKVDLDKISDEDLLASYQESLKNQEASQTPAQ
;
A
#
# COMPACT_ATOMS: atom_id res chain seq x y z
N MET A 1 -82.78 -41.64 63.67
CA MET A 1 -81.31 -41.82 63.56
C MET A 1 -80.67 -40.45 63.38
N ASN A 2 -79.63 -40.16 64.18
CA ASN A 2 -78.36 -39.44 63.89
C ASN A 2 -78.36 -38.30 62.85
N GLY A 3 -77.79 -37.12 63.05
CA GLY A 3 -77.00 -36.43 64.10
C GLY A 3 -76.80 -35.00 63.54
N GLY A 4 -76.90 -33.92 64.31
CA GLY A 4 -75.93 -33.46 65.28
C GLY A 4 -75.15 -32.24 64.73
N LYS A 5 -75.53 -31.02 65.18
CA LYS A 5 -74.67 -29.84 65.49
C LYS A 5 -73.95 -29.16 64.29
N ASN A 6 -73.72 -27.85 64.19
CA ASN A 6 -73.97 -26.63 64.96
C ASN A 6 -73.65 -25.41 64.05
N GLN A 7 -74.28 -24.28 64.36
CA GLN A 7 -73.92 -22.87 64.13
C GLN A 7 -72.57 -22.49 63.50
N PHE A 8 -72.55 -21.49 62.61
CA PHE A 8 -71.68 -20.29 62.74
C PHE A 8 -72.13 -19.15 61.79
N SER A 9 -71.84 -17.93 62.22
CA SER A 9 -72.48 -16.65 61.88
C SER A 9 -71.90 -15.91 60.66
N LEU A 10 -72.73 -14.98 60.17
CA LEU A 10 -72.52 -13.81 59.28
C LEU A 10 -71.08 -13.50 58.81
N GLY A 11 -70.96 -13.24 57.50
CA GLY A 11 -69.85 -12.47 56.93
C GLY A 11 -70.41 -11.47 55.92
N ASP A 12 -70.52 -10.22 56.36
CA ASP A 12 -70.88 -9.06 55.55
C ASP A 12 -69.91 -8.88 54.39
N SER A 13 -70.48 -8.60 53.22
CA SER A 13 -69.75 -8.17 52.04
C SER A 13 -69.56 -6.66 52.06
N GLU A 14 -68.32 -6.27 51.80
CA GLU A 14 -67.88 -5.06 51.10
C GLU A 14 -67.26 -3.90 51.89
N THR A 15 -66.09 -3.55 51.37
CA THR A 15 -65.38 -2.27 51.40
C THR A 15 -64.47 -1.97 52.59
N SER A 16 -63.19 -2.28 52.42
CA SER A 16 -62.12 -1.44 52.95
C SER A 16 -60.93 -1.45 51.98
N GLY A 17 -60.56 -0.26 51.51
CA GLY A 17 -59.51 -0.03 50.53
C GLY A 17 -58.17 -0.63 50.94
N PHE A 18 -57.52 -1.28 49.97
CA PHE A 18 -56.13 -1.69 50.07
C PHE A 18 -55.24 -0.47 49.81
N GLU A 19 -54.89 0.23 50.89
CA GLU A 19 -53.74 1.12 50.89
C GLU A 19 -52.48 0.24 51.02
N GLN A 20 -51.86 -0.10 49.89
CA GLN A 20 -50.58 -0.83 49.90
C GLN A 20 -49.44 0.13 50.25
N LYS A 21 -48.90 -0.04 51.46
CA LYS A 21 -47.65 0.58 51.92
C LYS A 21 -46.46 0.04 51.08
N PRO A 22 -45.53 0.88 50.60
CA PRO A 22 -44.38 0.41 49.84
C PRO A 22 -43.44 -0.38 50.75
N GLY A 23 -43.41 -1.70 50.56
CA GLY A 23 -42.45 -2.58 51.21
C GLY A 23 -41.06 -2.35 50.62
N GLN A 24 -40.15 -1.78 51.41
CA GLN A 24 -38.73 -1.71 51.07
C GLN A 24 -38.20 -3.14 50.84
N THR A 25 -37.82 -3.46 49.61
CA THR A 25 -37.16 -4.72 49.28
C THR A 25 -35.73 -4.71 49.83
N VAL A 26 -35.60 -5.08 51.10
CA VAL A 26 -34.30 -5.31 51.74
C VAL A 26 -33.69 -6.59 51.17
N LEU A 27 -32.70 -6.45 50.29
CA LEU A 27 -31.96 -7.59 49.72
C LEU A 27 -31.42 -8.51 50.84
N SER A 28 -31.70 -9.80 50.73
CA SER A 28 -31.18 -10.80 51.66
C SER A 28 -29.65 -10.92 51.56
N LYS A 29 -29.00 -11.39 52.63
CA LYS A 29 -27.53 -11.52 52.69
C LYS A 29 -26.97 -12.34 51.51
N GLN A 30 -27.68 -13.39 51.08
CA GLN A 30 -27.27 -14.25 49.96
C GLN A 30 -27.36 -13.52 48.60
N GLN A 31 -28.41 -12.73 48.38
CA GLN A 31 -28.58 -11.97 47.13
C GLN A 31 -27.56 -10.83 47.00
N LYS A 32 -27.12 -10.22 48.10
CA LYS A 32 -26.03 -9.23 48.10
C LYS A 32 -24.69 -9.87 47.70
N ILE A 33 -24.43 -11.09 48.19
CA ILE A 33 -23.23 -11.85 47.83
C ILE A 33 -23.24 -12.18 46.33
N SER A 34 -24.37 -12.61 45.78
CA SER A 34 -24.51 -12.86 44.34
C SER A 34 -24.29 -11.61 43.48
N LEU A 35 -24.75 -10.44 43.94
CA LEU A 35 -24.58 -9.18 43.22
C LEU A 35 -23.11 -8.72 43.23
N ILE A 36 -22.41 -8.93 44.34
CA ILE A 36 -20.98 -8.66 44.46
C ILE A 36 -20.16 -9.62 43.58
N SER A 37 -20.48 -10.92 43.57
CA SER A 37 -19.77 -11.88 42.72
C SER A 37 -19.97 -11.60 41.23
N LEU A 38 -21.17 -11.18 40.83
CA LEU A 38 -21.46 -10.79 39.44
C LEU A 38 -20.62 -9.57 39.03
N GLY A 39 -20.52 -8.56 39.90
CA GLY A 39 -19.67 -7.40 39.67
C GLY A 39 -18.20 -7.79 39.47
N ILE A 40 -17.66 -8.63 40.35
CA ILE A 40 -16.27 -9.10 40.23
C ILE A 40 -16.06 -9.88 38.92
N PHE A 41 -17.02 -10.75 38.55
CA PHE A 41 -16.93 -11.54 37.32
C PHE A 41 -16.94 -10.66 36.06
N THR A 42 -17.77 -9.61 36.02
CA THR A 42 -17.78 -8.67 34.89
C THR A 42 -16.47 -7.90 34.74
N VAL A 43 -15.87 -7.48 35.86
CA VAL A 43 -14.57 -6.79 35.86
C VAL A 43 -13.46 -7.71 35.39
N LEU A 44 -13.46 -8.98 35.81
CA LEU A 44 -12.49 -9.97 35.34
C LEU A 44 -12.58 -10.18 33.82
N ILE A 45 -13.78 -10.37 33.28
CA ILE A 45 -13.99 -10.51 31.83
C ILE A 45 -13.48 -9.28 31.09
N MET A 46 -13.75 -8.07 31.59
CA MET A 46 -13.29 -6.84 30.96
C MET A 46 -11.76 -6.72 30.95
N ILE A 47 -11.09 -7.08 32.05
CA ILE A 47 -9.63 -7.10 32.14
C ILE A 47 -9.04 -8.13 31.18
N PHE A 48 -9.55 -9.37 31.18
CA PHE A 48 -9.08 -10.42 30.28
C PHE A 48 -9.33 -10.06 28.80
N GLY A 49 -10.47 -9.43 28.49
CA GLY A 49 -10.79 -8.95 27.15
C GLY A 49 -9.82 -7.85 26.68
N ILE A 50 -9.51 -6.88 27.53
CA ILE A 50 -8.52 -5.82 27.21
C ILE A 50 -7.13 -6.43 27.03
N LEU A 51 -6.73 -7.38 27.88
CA LEU A 51 -5.42 -8.06 27.74
C LEU A 51 -5.32 -8.89 26.46
N GLN A 52 -6.36 -9.66 26.12
CA GLN A 52 -6.40 -10.46 24.89
C GLN A 52 -6.44 -9.58 23.65
N PHE A 53 -7.22 -8.50 23.66
CA PHE A 53 -7.29 -7.54 22.57
C PHE A 53 -5.95 -6.83 22.35
N ARG A 54 -5.29 -6.39 23.43
CA ARG A 54 -3.92 -5.87 23.33
C ARG A 54 -2.97 -6.92 22.75
N TYR A 55 -2.98 -8.15 23.25
CA TYR A 55 -2.10 -9.19 22.73
C TYR A 55 -2.28 -9.43 21.22
N ASN A 56 -3.51 -9.55 20.75
CA ASN A 56 -3.81 -9.74 19.33
C ASN A 56 -3.53 -8.48 18.49
N LEU A 57 -3.70 -7.28 19.05
CA LEU A 57 -3.40 -6.02 18.34
C LEU A 57 -1.90 -5.72 18.29
N TYR A 58 -1.11 -6.10 19.30
CA TYR A 58 0.33 -5.83 19.34
C TYR A 58 1.18 -6.93 18.71
N SER A 59 0.70 -8.18 18.61
CA SER A 59 1.45 -9.28 18.00
C SER A 59 1.89 -9.03 16.54
N PRO A 60 1.10 -8.40 15.65
CA PRO A 60 1.54 -8.15 14.27
C PRO A 60 2.41 -6.88 14.08
N PHE A 61 2.64 -6.06 15.12
CA PHE A 61 3.38 -4.79 14.98
C PHE A 61 4.69 -4.70 15.76
N ASP A 62 5.21 -5.83 16.26
CA ASP A 62 6.50 -5.86 16.96
C ASP A 62 7.71 -5.81 15.99
N TYR A 63 7.73 -4.81 15.11
CA TYR A 63 8.78 -4.53 14.12
C TYR A 63 10.14 -4.21 14.76
N SER A 64 10.17 -4.00 16.08
CA SER A 64 11.38 -3.67 16.84
C SER A 64 12.27 -4.88 17.15
N ARG A 65 11.72 -6.10 17.19
CA ARG A 65 12.49 -7.33 17.45
C ARG A 65 13.25 -7.84 16.22
N GLN A 66 12.77 -7.58 15.01
CA GLN A 66 13.52 -7.87 13.78
C GLN A 66 14.69 -6.91 13.56
N ILE A 67 14.59 -5.66 14.05
CA ILE A 67 15.69 -4.70 13.95
C ILE A 67 16.77 -4.96 15.02
N ALA A 68 16.39 -5.33 16.25
CA ALA A 68 17.35 -5.53 17.34
C ALA A 68 18.17 -6.84 17.25
N ALA A 69 17.63 -7.89 16.61
CA ALA A 69 18.37 -9.13 16.37
C ALA A 69 19.34 -9.02 15.17
N ASN A 70 19.06 -8.11 14.22
CA ASN A 70 19.89 -7.89 13.03
C ASN A 70 20.94 -6.78 13.19
N GLN A 71 20.86 -5.94 14.24
CA GLN A 71 21.82 -4.85 14.45
C GLN A 71 23.17 -5.23 15.07
N LYS A 72 23.37 -6.48 15.50
CA LYS A 72 24.70 -6.92 15.97
C LYS A 72 25.61 -7.48 14.87
N ASN A 73 25.12 -7.60 13.65
CA ASN A 73 25.83 -8.24 12.53
C ASN A 73 25.97 -7.36 11.28
N ASN A 74 25.74 -6.03 11.34
CA ASN A 74 26.16 -5.17 10.23
C ASN A 74 26.20 -3.69 10.59
N SER A 75 27.42 -3.17 10.74
CA SER A 75 27.71 -1.78 10.38
C SER A 75 27.57 -1.65 8.87
N GLY A 76 26.36 -1.35 8.40
CA GLY A 76 26.04 -1.19 6.98
C GLY A 76 24.68 -1.80 6.66
N ALA A 77 23.65 -0.97 6.60
CA ALA A 77 22.30 -1.38 6.23
C ALA A 77 22.23 -1.80 4.74
N VAL A 78 22.65 -3.02 4.42
CA VAL A 78 22.45 -3.68 3.12
C VAL A 78 22.35 -5.20 3.40
N SER A 79 21.49 -5.91 2.66
CA SER A 79 21.44 -7.38 2.61
C SER A 79 20.74 -8.15 3.75
N THR A 80 19.47 -7.86 4.01
CA THR A 80 18.56 -8.90 4.55
C THR A 80 17.37 -9.15 3.64
N THR A 81 16.84 -8.12 2.98
CA THR A 81 15.82 -8.27 1.93
C THR A 81 16.43 -8.87 0.65
N THR A 82 17.53 -8.31 0.12
CA THR A 82 18.14 -8.78 -1.13
C THR A 82 18.69 -10.21 -1.09
N VAL A 83 19.08 -10.70 0.10
CA VAL A 83 19.61 -12.08 0.26
C VAL A 83 18.50 -13.12 0.23
N ASP A 84 17.26 -12.73 0.53
CA ASP A 84 16.10 -13.62 0.46
C ASP A 84 15.53 -13.66 -0.96
N LEU A 85 15.38 -12.49 -1.60
CA LEU A 85 14.79 -12.41 -2.95
C LEU A 85 15.63 -13.11 -4.04
N THR A 86 16.94 -13.31 -3.84
CA THR A 86 17.78 -14.08 -4.79
C THR A 86 17.54 -15.59 -4.73
N LYS A 87 16.71 -16.07 -3.80
CA LYS A 87 16.35 -17.49 -3.65
C LYS A 87 14.86 -17.76 -3.78
N VAL A 88 14.04 -16.72 -3.72
CA VAL A 88 12.60 -16.79 -3.85
C VAL A 88 12.26 -16.59 -5.32
N ASP A 89 11.29 -17.36 -5.77
CA ASP A 89 10.70 -17.36 -7.09
C ASP A 89 9.19 -17.49 -6.81
N SER A 90 8.54 -16.33 -6.72
CA SER A 90 7.22 -16.16 -6.12
C SER A 90 6.07 -16.61 -7.03
N ASP A 91 6.25 -16.57 -8.35
CA ASP A 91 5.29 -17.05 -9.35
C ASP A 91 5.71 -18.35 -10.06
N ASN A 92 6.93 -18.84 -9.80
CA ASN A 92 7.43 -20.12 -10.26
C ASN A 92 7.66 -20.22 -11.78
N ASP A 93 7.93 -19.10 -12.45
CA ASP A 93 8.43 -19.08 -13.83
C ASP A 93 9.93 -19.48 -13.89
N GLY A 94 10.62 -19.40 -12.75
CA GLY A 94 12.02 -19.75 -12.57
C GLY A 94 13.00 -18.64 -12.94
N LEU A 95 12.56 -17.38 -12.91
CA LEU A 95 13.33 -16.22 -12.48
C LEU A 95 13.26 -16.13 -10.95
N ASN A 96 14.08 -15.28 -10.34
CA ASN A 96 13.97 -15.02 -8.91
C ASN A 96 13.51 -13.58 -8.70
N ASP A 97 12.78 -13.34 -7.61
CA ASP A 97 12.18 -12.04 -7.31
C ASP A 97 13.21 -10.90 -7.34
N TYR A 98 14.48 -11.18 -7.04
CA TYR A 98 15.54 -10.18 -7.12
C TYR A 98 15.84 -9.78 -8.57
N ASP A 99 16.00 -10.74 -9.47
CA ASP A 99 16.29 -10.49 -10.88
C ASP A 99 15.10 -9.81 -11.57
N GLU A 100 13.88 -10.24 -11.26
CA GLU A 100 12.66 -9.63 -11.79
C GLU A 100 12.57 -8.14 -11.41
N ILE A 101 12.74 -7.80 -10.14
CA ILE A 101 12.61 -6.42 -9.67
C ILE A 101 13.80 -5.55 -10.11
N ASN A 102 15.03 -6.07 -10.05
CA ASN A 102 16.24 -5.25 -10.17
C ASN A 102 16.93 -5.33 -11.54
N VAL A 103 16.67 -6.37 -12.33
CA VAL A 103 17.32 -6.60 -13.63
C VAL A 103 16.33 -6.43 -14.77
N TYR A 104 15.18 -7.10 -14.70
CA TYR A 104 14.23 -7.17 -15.81
C TYR A 104 13.03 -6.22 -15.66
N SER A 105 12.85 -5.64 -14.47
CA SER A 105 11.70 -4.79 -14.12
C SER A 105 10.35 -5.46 -14.37
N THR A 106 10.30 -6.78 -14.23
CA THR A 106 9.11 -7.62 -14.35
C THR A 106 8.43 -7.80 -13.00
N SER A 107 7.25 -8.41 -12.98
CA SER A 107 6.42 -8.61 -11.80
C SER A 107 6.71 -9.97 -11.14
N PRO A 108 7.21 -10.01 -9.88
CA PRO A 108 7.53 -11.27 -9.15
C PRO A 108 6.30 -12.09 -8.74
N TYR A 109 5.13 -11.79 -9.27
CA TYR A 109 3.88 -12.48 -8.94
C TYR A 109 3.11 -12.87 -10.20
N LEU A 110 3.70 -12.68 -11.39
CA LEU A 110 3.10 -12.91 -12.68
C LEU A 110 4.14 -13.56 -13.59
N GLU A 111 3.88 -14.81 -13.99
CA GLU A 111 4.73 -15.53 -14.97
C GLU A 111 4.85 -14.79 -16.32
N ASP A 112 3.88 -13.91 -16.64
CA ASP A 112 3.80 -13.09 -17.86
C ASP A 112 3.41 -11.66 -17.43
N SER A 113 4.40 -10.76 -17.40
CA SER A 113 4.26 -9.40 -16.86
C SER A 113 3.46 -8.47 -17.75
N ASP A 114 3.49 -8.69 -19.07
CA ASP A 114 2.82 -7.85 -20.05
C ASP A 114 1.50 -8.44 -20.59
N SER A 115 1.22 -9.68 -20.20
CA SER A 115 -0.01 -10.46 -20.45
C SER A 115 -0.26 -10.77 -21.93
N ASP A 116 0.79 -11.02 -22.71
CA ASP A 116 0.69 -11.36 -24.13
C ASP A 116 0.64 -12.89 -24.43
N GLY A 117 0.86 -13.70 -23.40
CA GLY A 117 0.88 -15.17 -23.46
C GLY A 117 2.28 -15.80 -23.55
N PHE A 118 3.36 -15.02 -23.48
CA PHE A 118 4.74 -15.49 -23.33
C PHE A 118 5.23 -15.17 -21.92
N GLY A 119 5.88 -16.14 -21.27
CA GLY A 119 6.38 -15.91 -19.91
C GLY A 119 7.67 -15.08 -19.90
N ASP A 120 7.86 -14.27 -18.87
CA ASP A 120 8.97 -13.32 -18.75
C ASP A 120 10.33 -14.00 -18.98
N LYS A 121 10.52 -15.18 -18.38
CA LYS A 121 11.72 -15.99 -18.59
C LYS A 121 11.92 -16.44 -20.03
N ASP A 122 10.87 -16.89 -20.69
CA ASP A 122 10.96 -17.36 -22.08
C ASP A 122 11.32 -16.20 -23.00
N GLU A 123 10.78 -15.02 -22.73
CA GLU A 123 11.10 -13.79 -23.45
C GLU A 123 12.55 -13.36 -23.26
N ILE A 124 13.05 -13.38 -22.02
CA ILE A 124 14.46 -13.11 -21.71
C ILE A 124 15.38 -14.10 -22.42
N LEU A 125 15.03 -15.39 -22.46
CA LEU A 125 15.79 -16.42 -23.19
C LEU A 125 15.79 -16.20 -24.70
N ASN A 126 14.70 -15.66 -25.25
CA ASN A 126 14.56 -15.31 -26.66
C ASN A 126 15.08 -13.90 -26.99
N SER A 127 15.62 -13.17 -25.99
CA SER A 127 16.08 -11.79 -26.15
C SER A 127 14.97 -10.82 -26.61
N THR A 128 13.72 -11.10 -26.23
CA THR A 128 12.60 -10.15 -26.33
C THR A 128 12.48 -9.35 -25.02
N ASP A 129 11.62 -8.34 -25.02
CA ASP A 129 11.40 -7.46 -23.88
C ASP A 129 10.20 -8.00 -23.07
N PRO A 130 10.40 -8.52 -21.84
CA PRO A 130 9.35 -9.16 -21.04
C PRO A 130 8.29 -8.17 -20.50
N ASN A 131 8.43 -6.88 -20.80
CA ASN A 131 7.42 -5.87 -20.49
C ASN A 131 6.74 -5.34 -21.77
N CYS A 132 6.96 -5.99 -22.90
CA CYS A 132 6.50 -5.55 -24.21
C CYS A 132 5.64 -6.59 -24.93
N PRO A 133 4.31 -6.39 -24.97
CA PRO A 133 3.42 -7.39 -25.55
C PRO A 133 3.76 -7.69 -27.00
N ALA A 134 3.80 -8.96 -27.37
CA ALA A 134 4.14 -9.46 -28.70
C ALA A 134 3.34 -8.73 -29.79
N GLY A 135 4.08 -8.19 -30.77
CA GLY A 135 3.50 -7.40 -31.86
C GLY A 135 3.22 -5.94 -31.50
N SER A 136 3.50 -5.51 -30.28
CA SER A 136 3.55 -4.10 -29.88
C SER A 136 4.94 -3.52 -30.12
N VAL A 137 5.01 -2.19 -30.23
CA VAL A 137 6.26 -1.45 -30.42
C VAL A 137 6.67 -0.81 -29.09
N CYS A 138 7.52 -1.47 -28.31
CA CYS A 138 7.97 -0.96 -27.00
C CYS A 138 9.43 -0.51 -26.98
N THR A 139 10.21 -0.87 -28.00
CA THR A 139 11.54 -0.27 -28.18
C THR A 139 11.41 1.12 -28.81
N GLN A 140 12.06 2.08 -28.15
CA GLN A 140 12.33 3.43 -28.61
C GLN A 140 12.67 3.45 -30.10
N ILE A 141 12.13 4.46 -30.79
CA ILE A 141 12.43 4.80 -32.19
C ILE A 141 13.95 4.98 -32.34
N SER A 142 14.67 3.89 -32.53
CA SER A 142 15.84 3.87 -33.38
C SER A 142 15.27 3.94 -34.77
N ALA A 143 15.42 5.10 -35.40
CA ALA A 143 15.05 5.33 -36.78
C ALA A 143 15.83 4.39 -37.71
N SER A 144 15.37 3.16 -37.81
CA SER A 144 15.37 2.38 -39.03
C SER A 144 13.91 2.12 -39.34
N THR A 145 13.26 3.16 -39.85
CA THR A 145 12.16 2.96 -40.80
C THR A 145 12.74 2.13 -41.93
N ASP A 146 12.54 0.83 -41.91
CA ASP A 146 12.41 0.10 -43.15
C ASP A 146 11.31 -0.95 -43.07
N SER A 147 10.30 -0.70 -43.90
CA SER A 147 9.18 -1.56 -44.30
C SER A 147 8.05 -1.80 -43.27
N PRO A 148 6.80 -1.51 -43.67
CA PRO A 148 6.16 -2.36 -44.68
C PRO A 148 5.78 -1.63 -45.98
N GLU A 149 6.08 -2.31 -47.09
CA GLU A 149 5.45 -2.27 -48.42
C GLU A 149 4.54 -1.08 -48.78
N SER A 150 4.99 -0.23 -49.71
CA SER A 150 4.31 -0.04 -51.01
C SER A 150 5.04 0.93 -51.94
N ALA A 151 5.59 0.37 -53.01
CA ALA A 151 5.67 0.89 -54.37
C ALA A 151 5.91 2.41 -54.64
N THR A 152 7.07 2.67 -55.26
CA THR A 152 7.26 3.51 -56.48
C THR A 152 8.14 4.78 -56.35
N THR A 153 9.22 4.77 -57.15
CA THR A 153 10.03 5.86 -57.76
C THR A 153 11.15 6.58 -57.00
N ILE A 154 12.36 6.02 -57.15
CA ILE A 154 13.58 6.60 -57.77
C ILE A 154 13.71 8.15 -57.79
N ALA A 155 14.66 8.67 -57.00
CA ALA A 155 15.73 9.58 -57.46
C ALA A 155 16.77 9.85 -56.35
N THR A 156 18.01 9.41 -56.56
CA THR A 156 19.24 10.00 -56.02
C THR A 156 19.82 10.96 -57.10
N PRO A 157 20.86 11.81 -56.86
CA PRO A 157 21.79 11.83 -55.74
C PRO A 157 22.16 13.23 -55.19
N ASP A 158 23.07 13.22 -54.22
CA ASP A 158 24.17 14.20 -54.02
C ASP A 158 24.02 15.23 -52.89
N SER A 159 24.71 14.97 -51.77
CA SER A 159 25.84 15.81 -51.32
C SER A 159 26.42 15.26 -50.01
N LEU A 160 27.67 14.80 -50.10
CA LEU A 160 28.57 14.58 -48.97
C LEU A 160 29.09 15.94 -48.47
N SER A 161 29.07 16.17 -47.15
CA SER A 161 30.06 17.04 -46.50
C SER A 161 30.41 16.45 -45.14
N ASP A 162 31.70 16.14 -45.03
CA ASP A 162 32.41 15.42 -43.99
C ASP A 162 32.92 16.36 -42.88
N THR A 163 33.32 15.78 -41.74
CA THR A 163 34.18 16.31 -40.64
C THR A 163 33.58 17.42 -39.73
N SER A 164 33.68 17.41 -38.39
CA SER A 164 34.60 16.72 -37.47
C SER A 164 34.14 16.87 -36.00
N VAL A 165 34.22 15.77 -35.24
CA VAL A 165 34.76 15.67 -33.86
C VAL A 165 34.02 16.40 -32.71
N ASP A 166 33.29 15.57 -31.95
CA ASP A 166 33.38 15.41 -30.49
C ASP A 166 33.13 16.62 -29.58
N SER A 167 31.91 16.69 -29.06
CA SER A 167 31.65 17.05 -27.66
C SER A 167 30.32 16.40 -27.28
N SER A 168 30.42 15.24 -26.66
CA SER A 168 29.34 14.49 -26.03
C SER A 168 28.56 15.36 -25.04
N LEU A 169 27.28 15.58 -25.28
CA LEU A 169 26.23 15.69 -24.27
C LEU A 169 24.95 15.16 -24.93
N THR A 170 24.43 14.02 -24.46
CA THR A 170 23.11 13.54 -24.88
C THR A 170 22.05 14.50 -24.34
N ALA A 171 20.88 14.58 -24.99
CA ALA A 171 19.78 15.43 -24.55
C ALA A 171 19.30 15.15 -23.10
N GLU A 172 19.71 14.01 -22.54
CA GLU A 172 19.47 13.59 -21.17
C GLU A 172 20.37 14.31 -20.15
N ASP A 173 21.61 14.64 -20.52
CA ASP A 173 22.54 15.41 -19.67
C ASP A 173 22.13 16.88 -19.55
N GLN A 174 21.50 17.44 -20.60
CA GLN A 174 21.01 18.81 -20.58
C GLN A 174 19.73 18.93 -19.72
N ALA A 175 18.89 17.90 -19.71
CA ALA A 175 17.68 17.86 -18.88
C ALA A 175 18.00 17.78 -17.38
N ALA A 176 19.03 17.01 -17.00
CA ALA A 176 19.50 16.94 -15.61
C ALA A 176 20.05 18.30 -15.11
N LEU A 177 20.68 19.08 -15.99
CA LEU A 177 21.20 20.44 -15.71
C LEU A 177 20.08 21.50 -15.61
N ASP A 178 18.99 21.35 -16.37
CA ASP A 178 17.83 22.24 -16.32
C ASP A 178 16.93 21.99 -15.09
N MET A 179 16.91 20.75 -14.57
CA MET A 179 16.27 20.43 -13.28
C MET A 179 16.95 21.12 -12.09
N LEU A 180 18.25 21.38 -12.17
CA LEU A 180 18.99 22.10 -11.14
C LEU A 180 18.89 23.63 -11.27
N SER A 181 18.37 24.12 -12.41
CA SER A 181 18.30 25.55 -12.76
C SER A 181 16.89 26.15 -12.62
N GLY A 182 15.93 25.40 -12.07
CA GLY A 182 14.57 25.88 -11.79
C GLY A 182 13.67 26.08 -13.02
N LYS A 183 14.08 25.54 -14.18
CA LYS A 183 13.30 25.54 -15.42
C LYS A 183 13.08 24.10 -15.89
N SER A 184 12.36 23.33 -15.10
CA SER A 184 11.96 21.99 -15.50
C SER A 184 10.81 22.06 -16.51
N ASP A 185 10.93 21.31 -17.59
CA ASP A 185 9.86 21.10 -18.58
C ASP A 185 8.80 20.14 -18.00
N PRO A 186 7.48 20.42 -18.12
CA PRO A 186 6.42 19.57 -17.57
C PRO A 186 6.50 18.12 -18.06
N ALA A 187 6.96 17.88 -19.29
CA ALA A 187 7.13 16.52 -19.81
C ALA A 187 8.20 15.73 -19.03
N VAL A 188 9.29 16.40 -18.65
CA VAL A 188 10.37 15.81 -17.85
C VAL A 188 9.90 15.54 -16.43
N LEU A 189 9.13 16.47 -15.83
CA LEU A 189 8.54 16.25 -14.51
C LEU A 189 7.56 15.07 -14.50
N ARG A 190 6.73 14.93 -15.54
CA ARG A 190 5.84 13.78 -15.67
C ARG A 190 6.61 12.47 -15.74
N LYS A 191 7.65 12.41 -16.59
CA LYS A 191 8.51 11.22 -16.69
C LYS A 191 9.15 10.89 -15.35
N LEU A 192 9.74 11.86 -14.66
CA LEU A 192 10.34 11.66 -13.34
C LEU A 192 9.33 11.10 -12.33
N LEU A 193 8.10 11.61 -12.33
CA LEU A 193 7.07 11.16 -11.38
C LEU A 193 6.59 9.74 -11.69
N LEU A 194 6.47 9.37 -12.96
CA LEU A 194 6.19 7.99 -13.38
C LEU A 194 7.34 7.05 -12.97
N ASP A 195 8.59 7.46 -13.21
CA ASP A 195 9.79 6.69 -12.85
C ASP A 195 9.93 6.51 -11.33
N ASN A 196 9.39 7.44 -10.52
CA ASN A 196 9.33 7.35 -9.06
C ASN A 196 8.04 6.67 -8.55
N GLY A 197 7.28 6.01 -9.43
CA GLY A 197 6.14 5.17 -9.06
C GLY A 197 4.80 5.89 -8.94
N MET A 198 4.66 7.10 -9.46
CA MET A 198 3.33 7.72 -9.59
C MET A 198 2.55 7.03 -10.72
N ASN A 199 1.28 6.69 -10.46
CA ASN A 199 0.42 6.09 -11.47
C ASN A 199 0.05 7.12 -12.57
N LYS A 200 0.15 6.69 -13.84
CA LYS A 200 -0.20 7.52 -15.01
C LYS A 200 -1.62 8.09 -14.96
N VAL A 201 -2.60 7.31 -14.49
CA VAL A 201 -4.00 7.74 -14.38
C VAL A 201 -4.18 8.90 -13.40
N ASP A 202 -3.37 8.94 -12.34
CA ASP A 202 -3.42 10.02 -11.36
C ASP A 202 -2.60 11.22 -11.81
N LEU A 203 -1.48 10.98 -12.49
CA LEU A 203 -0.66 12.03 -13.09
C LEU A 203 -1.39 12.78 -14.22
N ASP A 204 -2.20 12.08 -15.02
CA ASP A 204 -3.01 12.69 -16.09
C ASP A 204 -4.15 13.57 -15.56
N LYS A 205 -4.52 13.45 -14.28
CA LYS A 205 -5.50 14.34 -13.62
C LYS A 205 -4.88 15.66 -13.16
N ILE A 206 -3.55 15.75 -13.10
CA ILE A 206 -2.81 16.95 -12.73
C ILE A 206 -2.48 17.70 -14.01
N SER A 207 -2.79 19.00 -14.09
CA SER A 207 -2.45 19.81 -15.26
C SER A 207 -0.96 20.13 -15.29
N ASP A 208 -0.39 20.40 -16.47
CA ASP A 208 1.03 20.78 -16.58
C ASP A 208 1.33 22.08 -15.80
N GLU A 209 0.35 22.97 -15.70
CA GLU A 209 0.44 24.22 -14.93
C GLU A 209 0.51 23.93 -13.41
N ASP A 210 -0.37 23.06 -12.90
CA ASP A 210 -0.38 22.68 -11.48
C ASP A 210 0.87 21.88 -11.08
N LEU A 211 1.38 21.05 -12.00
CA LEU A 211 2.59 20.27 -11.82
C LEU A 211 3.82 21.16 -11.64
N LEU A 212 3.96 22.15 -12.51
CA LEU A 212 5.04 23.14 -12.45
C LEU A 212 4.91 24.02 -11.21
N ALA A 213 3.70 24.48 -10.87
CA ALA A 213 3.45 25.29 -9.69
C ALA A 213 3.84 24.55 -8.40
N SER A 214 3.45 23.28 -8.27
CA SER A 214 3.78 22.43 -7.11
C SER A 214 5.29 22.20 -6.97
N TYR A 215 5.97 22.01 -8.11
CA TYR A 215 7.42 21.85 -8.15
C TYR A 215 8.15 23.15 -7.75
N GLN A 216 7.74 24.29 -8.29
CA GLN A 216 8.30 25.61 -7.96
C GLN A 216 8.04 25.98 -6.50
N GLU A 217 6.87 25.65 -5.95
CA GLU A 217 6.56 25.84 -4.53
C GLU A 217 7.46 24.99 -3.63
N SER A 218 7.76 23.76 -4.03
CA SER A 218 8.69 22.87 -3.32
C SER A 218 10.11 23.45 -3.30
N LEU A 219 10.59 24.00 -4.42
CA LEU A 219 11.90 24.68 -4.48
C LEU A 219 11.94 25.91 -3.56
N LYS A 220 10.92 26.77 -3.61
CA LYS A 220 10.82 27.95 -2.76
C LYS A 220 10.80 27.60 -1.27
N ASN A 221 10.15 26.51 -0.88
CA ASN A 221 10.11 26.04 0.50
C ASN A 221 11.45 25.44 0.96
N GLN A 222 12.24 24.85 0.05
CA GLN A 222 13.61 24.40 0.34
C GLN A 222 14.56 25.59 0.52
N GLU A 223 14.44 26.64 -0.28
CA GLU A 223 15.22 27.87 -0.12
C GLU A 223 14.85 28.63 1.18
N ALA A 224 13.56 28.68 1.53
CA ALA A 224 13.10 29.29 2.78
C ALA A 224 13.58 28.55 4.04
N SER A 225 13.73 27.22 3.97
CA SER A 225 14.26 26.40 5.09
C SER A 225 15.78 26.53 5.28
N GLN A 226 16.49 27.12 4.30
CA GLN A 226 17.94 27.38 4.37
C GLN A 226 18.29 28.82 4.78
N THR A 227 17.31 29.69 5.06
CA THR A 227 17.61 31.02 5.61
C THR A 227 17.80 30.91 7.12
N PRO A 228 19.04 31.01 7.67
CA PRO A 228 19.22 31.07 9.10
C PRO A 228 18.56 32.37 9.60
N ALA A 229 17.78 32.25 10.68
CA ALA A 229 17.30 33.41 11.42
C ALA A 229 18.49 34.36 11.70
N GLN A 230 18.43 35.57 11.13
CA GLN A 230 19.26 36.70 11.55
C GLN A 230 18.77 37.19 12.92
#